data_AF-A0A354EDC8-F1
#
_entry.id   AF-A0A354EDC8-F1
#
_cell.length_a   1.000
_cell.length_b   1.000
_cell.length_c   1.000
_cell.angle_alpha   90.00
_cell.angle_beta   90.00
_cell.angle_gamma   90.00
#
_symmetry.space_group_name_H-M   'P 1'
#
loop_
_entity.id
_entity.type
_entity.pdbx_description
1 polymer ?
#
loop_
_entity_poly.entity_id
_entity_poly.type
_entity_poly.pdbx_seq_one_letter_code
_entity_poly.pdbx_strand_id
1 'polypeptide(L)' 'MSSEDREKSASRLGQVSEEAIFKVTKEIVVKFIEVGRLTPANFAETYARVFETVRRSVRPE' A
#
# COMPACT_ATOMS: atom_id res chain seq x y z
N MET A 1 -5.72 29.26 -16.23
CA MET A 1 -5.48 27.84 -15.87
C MET A 1 -6.33 27.03 -16.81
N SER A 2 -5.72 26.20 -17.67
CA SER A 2 -6.46 25.44 -18.68
C SER A 2 -7.34 24.39 -17.99
N SER A 3 -8.50 24.06 -18.55
CA SER A 3 -9.38 23.00 -18.02
C SER A 3 -8.64 21.66 -17.88
N GLU A 4 -7.64 21.42 -18.73
CA GLU A 4 -6.75 20.25 -18.70
C GLU A 4 -5.84 20.19 -17.45
N ASP A 5 -5.46 21.35 -16.90
CA ASP A 5 -4.62 21.42 -15.69
C ASP A 5 -5.42 21.03 -14.42
N ARG A 6 -6.72 21.33 -14.40
CA ARG A 6 -7.63 20.91 -13.31
C ARG A 6 -7.84 19.41 -13.31
N GLU A 7 -7.98 18.80 -14.48
CA GLU A 7 -8.27 17.36 -14.62
C GLU A 7 -7.04 16.49 -14.28
N LYS A 8 -5.84 16.89 -14.71
CA LYS A 8 -4.58 16.27 -14.26
C LYS A 8 -4.33 16.43 -12.77
N SER A 9 -4.71 17.55 -12.18
CA SER A 9 -4.53 17.79 -10.74
C SER A 9 -5.53 17.00 -9.89
N ALA A 10 -6.77 16.82 -10.36
CA ALA A 10 -7.75 15.94 -9.74
C ALA A 10 -7.34 14.46 -9.80
N SER A 11 -6.75 14.02 -10.92
CA SER A 11 -6.25 12.63 -11.06
C SER A 11 -5.14 12.28 -10.05
N ARG A 12 -4.30 13.26 -9.69
CA ARG A 12 -3.20 13.09 -8.70
C ARG A 12 -3.70 13.11 -7.26
N LEU A 13 -4.78 13.83 -6.97
CA LEU A 13 -5.39 13.90 -5.64
C LEU A 13 -6.08 12.59 -5.23
N GLY A 14 -6.50 11.76 -6.20
CA GLY A 14 -7.07 10.44 -5.96
C GLY A 14 -6.07 9.27 -6.03
N GLN A 15 -4.82 9.52 -6.42
CA GLN A 15 -3.82 8.46 -6.60
C GLN A 15 -3.12 8.15 -5.27
N VAL A 16 -3.32 6.93 -4.77
CA VAL A 16 -2.56 6.43 -3.62
C VAL A 16 -1.08 6.29 -4.01
N SER A 17 -0.21 6.98 -3.26
CA SER A 17 1.23 6.97 -3.49
C SER A 17 1.88 5.64 -3.10
N GLU A 18 3.01 5.32 -3.71
CA GLU A 18 3.85 4.17 -3.29
C GLU A 18 4.19 4.25 -1.80
N GLU A 19 4.52 5.44 -1.32
CA GLU A 19 4.85 5.65 0.09
C GLU A 19 3.69 5.30 1.02
N ALA A 20 2.45 5.65 0.64
CA ALA A 20 1.26 5.29 1.41
C ALA A 20 1.07 3.76 1.46
N ILE A 21 1.24 3.07 0.33
CA ILE A 21 1.19 1.60 0.25
C ILE A 21 2.26 0.99 1.17
N PHE A 22 3.50 1.50 1.15
CA PHE A 22 4.58 1.02 2.01
C PHE A 22 4.29 1.25 3.50
N LYS A 23 3.77 2.42 3.89
CA LYS A 23 3.42 2.72 5.29
C LYS A 23 2.36 1.76 5.82
N VAL A 24 1.26 1.58 5.07
CA VAL A 24 0.18 0.67 5.45
C VAL A 24 0.66 -0.78 5.51
N THR A 25 1.47 -1.21 4.53
CA THR A 25 2.06 -2.56 4.53
C THR A 25 2.87 -2.80 5.80
N LYS A 26 3.74 -1.86 6.19
CA LYS A 26 4.54 -1.98 7.42
C LYS A 26 3.67 -2.05 8.67
N GLU A 27 2.62 -1.24 8.77
CA GLU A 27 1.71 -1.26 9.93
C GLU A 27 1.01 -2.61 10.10
N ILE A 28 0.51 -3.20 9.01
CA ILE A 28 -0.12 -4.53 9.03
C ILE A 28 0.89 -5.60 9.45
N VAL A 29 2.09 -5.59 8.86
CA VAL A 29 3.16 -6.56 9.16
C VAL A 29 3.62 -6.46 10.61
N VAL A 30 3.81 -5.25 11.13
CA VAL A 30 4.14 -5.02 12.55
C VAL A 30 3.02 -5.53 13.44
N LYS A 31 1.74 -5.28 13.10
CA LYS A 31 0.59 -5.80 13.86
C LYS A 31 0.59 -7.33 13.91
N PHE A 32 0.93 -8.01 12.81
CA PHE A 32 1.04 -9.47 12.81
C PHE A 32 2.16 -9.99 13.71
N ILE A 33 3.28 -9.27 13.83
CA ILE A 33 4.36 -9.60 14.78
C ILE A 33 3.86 -9.41 16.22
N GLU A 34 3.25 -8.27 16.53
CA GLU A 34 2.74 -7.95 17.87
C GLU A 34 1.73 -8.97 18.39
N VAL A 35 0.88 -9.52 17.52
CA VAL A 35 -0.14 -10.52 17.87
C VAL A 35 0.33 -11.97 17.67
N GLY A 36 1.62 -12.18 17.39
CA GLY A 36 2.24 -13.51 17.29
C GLY A 36 1.82 -14.34 16.07
N ARG A 37 1.41 -13.67 14.98
CA ARG A 37 0.97 -14.31 13.71
C ARG A 37 2.04 -14.32 12.62
N LEU A 38 3.17 -13.66 12.84
CA LEU A 38 4.31 -13.61 11.94
C LEU A 38 5.60 -13.91 12.70
N THR A 39 6.51 -14.66 12.08
CA THR A 39 7.84 -15.01 12.60
C THR A 39 8.93 -14.66 11.59
N PRO A 40 10.22 -14.61 11.97
CA PRO A 40 11.30 -14.41 11.00
C PRO A 40 11.31 -15.43 9.85
N ALA A 41 10.92 -16.68 10.12
CA ALA A 41 10.92 -17.76 9.14
C ALA A 41 9.93 -17.54 7.97
N ASN A 42 8.82 -16.85 8.21
CA ASN A 42 7.79 -16.56 7.20
C ASN A 42 7.65 -15.06 6.88
N PHE A 43 8.59 -14.23 7.32
CA PHE A 43 8.52 -12.78 7.15
C PHE A 43 8.48 -12.36 5.68
N ALA A 44 9.44 -12.82 4.87
CA ALA A 44 9.59 -12.36 3.49
C ALA A 44 8.35 -12.68 2.63
N GLU A 45 7.84 -13.90 2.72
CA GLU A 45 6.63 -14.33 2.03
C GLU A 45 5.40 -13.57 2.51
N THR A 46 5.24 -13.39 3.82
CA THR A 46 4.08 -12.67 4.38
C THR A 46 4.11 -11.20 4.01
N TYR A 47 5.27 -10.55 4.09
CA TYR A 47 5.44 -9.15 3.68
C TYR A 47 5.06 -8.96 2.21
N ALA A 48 5.56 -9.81 1.31
CA ALA A 48 5.24 -9.72 -0.12
C ALA A 48 3.74 -9.87 -0.39
N ARG A 49 3.08 -10.81 0.29
CA ARG A 49 1.62 -11.01 0.19
C ARG A 49 0.83 -9.80 0.67
N VAL A 50 1.19 -9.24 1.81
CA VAL A 50 0.52 -8.04 2.36
C VAL A 50 0.72 -6.86 1.42
N PHE A 51 1.95 -6.62 0.97
CA PHE A 51 2.26 -5.53 0.05
C PHE A 51 1.44 -5.60 -1.23
N GLU A 52 1.40 -6.78 -1.87
CA GLU A 52 0.65 -6.98 -3.11
C GLU A 52 -0.86 -6.84 -2.88
N THR A 53 -1.37 -7.31 -1.75
CA THR A 53 -2.78 -7.15 -1.37
C THR A 53 -3.17 -5.67 -1.22
N VAL A 54 -2.35 -4.88 -0.54
CA VAL A 54 -2.57 -3.43 -0.36
C VAL A 54 -2.42 -2.70 -1.70
N ARG A 55 -1.40 -3.04 -2.49
CA ARG A 55 -1.20 -2.43 -3.81
C ARG A 55 -2.39 -2.66 -4.74
N ARG A 56 -2.91 -3.89 -4.78
CA ARG A 56 -4.09 -4.28 -5.58
C ARG A 56 -5.38 -3.60 -5.14
N SER A 57 -5.55 -3.30 -3.85
CA SER A 57 -6.76 -2.64 -3.37
C SER A 57 -6.88 -1.19 -3.84
N VAL A 58 -5.75 -0.53 -4.15
CA VAL A 58 -5.70 0.86 -4.61
C VAL A 58 -5.40 1.00 -6.10
N ARG A 59 -4.95 -0.07 -6.74
CA ARG A 59 -4.76 -0.20 -8.19
C ARG A 59 -5.30 -1.57 -8.62
N PRO A 60 -6.63 -1.72 -8.71
CA PRO A 60 -7.20 -2.89 -9.35
C PRO A 60 -6.74 -2.87 -10.80
N GLU A 61 -5.94 -3.86 -11.21
CA GLU A 61 -5.74 -4.14 -12.64
C GLU A 61 -7.08 -4.50 -13.30
#